data_AF-A0A3D5AL10-F1
#
_entry.id   AF-A0A3D5AL10-F1
#
_cell.length_a   1.000
_cell.length_b   1.000
_cell.length_c   1.000
_cell.angle_alpha   90.00
_cell.angle_beta   90.00
_cell.angle_gamma   90.00
#
_symmetry.space_group_name_H-M   'P 1'
#
loop_
_entity.id
_entity.type
_entity.pdbx_description
1 polymer ?
#
loop_
_entity_poly.entity_id
_entity_poly.type
_entity_poly.pdbx_seq_one_letter_code
_entity_poly.pdbx_strand_id
1 'polypeptide(L)'
;MAQEHWLRYRPVEYSQMTLRVAFFRTLGDQIESRIDDRADQLEQLVPADLPFQERMGRMMDARSQAELEVLAEMLPRAEEDETGE
;
A
#
# COMPACT_ATOMS: atom_id res chain seq x y z
N MET A 1 5.02 8.66 -5.33
CA MET A 1 3.54 8.56 -5.22
C MET A 1 2.99 7.62 -6.30
N ALA A 2 1.76 7.10 -6.17
CA ALA A 2 1.16 6.14 -7.12
C ALA A 2 1.22 6.62 -8.59
N GLN A 3 1.00 7.92 -8.83
CA GLN A 3 1.09 8.52 -10.16
C GLN A 3 2.48 8.36 -10.81
N GLU A 4 3.56 8.58 -10.07
CA GLU A 4 4.94 8.40 -10.56
C GLU A 4 5.24 6.93 -10.85
N HIS A 5 4.68 6.02 -10.05
CA HIS A 5 4.80 4.58 -10.25
C HIS A 5 4.15 4.16 -11.58
N TRP A 6 2.92 4.63 -11.85
CA TRP A 6 2.25 4.35 -13.12
C TRP A 6 2.96 5.00 -14.31
N LEU A 7 3.47 6.22 -14.17
CA LEU A 7 4.25 6.86 -15.23
C LEU A 7 5.49 6.05 -15.59
N ARG A 8 6.14 5.43 -14.60
CA ARG A 8 7.33 4.61 -14.79
C ARG A 8 7.03 3.24 -15.38
N TYR A 9 6.03 2.53 -14.86
CA TYR A 9 5.80 1.11 -15.20
C TYR A 9 4.65 0.87 -16.19
N ARG A 10 3.77 1.85 -16.39
CA ARG A 10 2.62 1.78 -17.30
C ARG A 10 2.40 3.11 -18.06
N PRO A 11 3.40 3.66 -18.76
CA PRO A 11 3.31 4.97 -19.42
C PRO A 11 2.24 5.03 -20.52
N VAL A 12 1.97 3.90 -21.20
CA VAL A 12 0.96 3.81 -22.26
C VAL A 12 -0.45 3.92 -21.66
N GLU A 13 -0.77 3.13 -20.64
CA GLU A 13 -2.06 3.21 -19.93
C GLU A 13 -2.25 4.60 -19.29
N TYR A 14 -1.19 5.11 -18.66
CA TYR A 14 -1.19 6.45 -18.08
C TYR A 14 -1.49 7.54 -19.12
N SER A 15 -1.01 7.40 -20.36
CA SER A 15 -1.25 8.38 -21.42
C SER A 15 -2.68 8.32 -21.98
N GLN A 16 -3.34 7.16 -21.88
CA GLN A 16 -4.72 6.94 -22.34
C GLN A 16 -5.78 7.31 -21.29
N MET A 17 -5.39 7.44 -20.02
CA MET A 17 -6.29 7.86 -18.95
C MET A 17 -6.75 9.32 -19.13
N THR A 18 -8.06 9.52 -19.33
CA THR A 18 -8.66 10.85 -19.49
C THR A 18 -8.88 11.57 -18.15
N LEU A 19 -9.12 10.84 -17.06
CA LEU A 19 -9.44 11.39 -15.73
C LEU A 19 -8.39 11.04 -14.68
N ARG A 20 -7.10 11.20 -15.01
CA ARG A 20 -5.97 10.82 -14.15
C ARG A 20 -6.06 11.33 -12.71
N VAL A 21 -6.35 12.61 -12.51
CA VAL A 21 -6.41 13.20 -11.16
C VAL A 21 -7.51 12.55 -10.32
N ALA A 22 -8.70 12.35 -10.90
CA ALA A 22 -9.78 11.67 -10.22
C ALA A 22 -9.44 10.20 -9.94
N PHE A 23 -8.83 9.50 -10.92
CA PHE A 23 -8.37 8.12 -10.75
C PHE A 23 -7.38 7.97 -9.61
N PHE A 24 -6.29 8.75 -9.58
CA PHE A 24 -5.28 8.63 -8.53
C PHE A 24 -5.78 9.11 -7.17
N ARG A 25 -6.72 10.05 -7.11
CA ARG A 25 -7.40 10.41 -5.87
C ARG A 25 -8.21 9.22 -5.35
N THR A 26 -9.08 8.65 -6.17
CA THR A 26 -9.89 7.49 -5.78
C THR A 26 -9.01 6.28 -5.44
N LEU A 27 -7.91 6.06 -6.16
CA LEU A 27 -6.95 5.01 -5.84
C LEU A 27 -6.27 5.25 -4.49
N GLY A 28 -5.89 6.50 -4.19
CA GLY A 28 -5.34 6.88 -2.89
C GLY A 28 -6.32 6.61 -1.75
N ASP A 29 -7.57 7.05 -1.90
CA ASP A 29 -8.64 6.83 -0.92
C ASP A 29 -8.89 5.32 -0.69
N GLN A 30 -8.84 4.50 -1.76
CA GLN A 30 -8.97 3.05 -1.65
C GLN A 30 -7.78 2.38 -0.97
N ILE A 31 -6.56 2.83 -1.27
CA ILE A 31 -5.34 2.33 -0.63
C ILE A 31 -5.39 2.64 0.86
N GLU A 32 -5.71 3.88 1.25
CA GLU A 32 -5.82 4.28 2.66
C GLU A 32 -6.84 3.41 3.41
N SER A 33 -8.04 3.26 2.87
CA SER A 33 -9.08 2.42 3.47
C SER A 33 -8.64 0.96 3.64
N ARG A 34 -7.93 0.39 2.65
CA ARG A 34 -7.44 -0.99 2.76
C ARG A 34 -6.30 -1.14 3.77
N ILE A 35 -5.46 -0.12 3.91
CA ILE A 35 -4.40 -0.10 4.92
C ILE A 35 -5.04 -0.07 6.30
N ASP A 36 -6.06 0.76 6.52
CA ASP A 36 -6.83 0.79 7.77
C ASP A 36 -7.40 -0.59 8.11
N ASP A 37 -8.14 -1.20 7.18
CA ASP A 37 -8.73 -2.53 7.37
C ASP A 37 -7.68 -3.61 7.66
N ARG A 38 -6.53 -3.59 6.96
CA ARG A 38 -5.45 -4.56 7.14
C ARG A 38 -4.69 -4.33 8.45
N ALA A 39 -4.46 -3.07 8.82
CA ALA A 39 -3.83 -2.71 10.08
C ALA A 39 -4.70 -3.19 11.25
N ASP A 40 -6.02 -2.95 11.21
CA ASP A 40 -6.95 -3.43 12.23
C ASP A 40 -6.91 -4.95 12.39
N GLN A 41 -6.82 -5.70 11.27
CA GLN A 41 -6.66 -7.16 11.30
C GLN A 41 -5.36 -7.60 11.95
N LEU A 42 -4.25 -6.92 11.67
CA LEU A 42 -2.95 -7.23 12.25
C LEU A 42 -2.87 -6.82 13.73
N GLU A 43 -3.48 -5.69 14.09
CA GLU A 43 -3.56 -5.21 15.48
C GLU A 43 -4.38 -6.15 16.38
N GLN A 44 -5.41 -6.81 15.84
CA GLN A 44 -6.15 -7.85 16.56
C GLN A 44 -5.29 -9.06 16.96
N LEU A 45 -4.14 -9.26 16.29
CA LEU A 45 -3.18 -10.31 16.62
C LEU A 45 -2.20 -9.89 17.73
N VAL A 46 -2.19 -8.61 18.12
CA VAL A 46 -1.30 -8.08 19.16
C VAL A 46 -1.82 -8.50 20.54
N PRO A 47 -1.01 -9.20 21.36
CA PRO A 47 -1.44 -9.61 22.68
C PRO A 47 -1.78 -8.42 23.59
N ALA A 48 -2.94 -8.47 24.23
CA ALA A 48 -3.45 -7.39 25.06
C ALA A 48 -2.70 -7.23 26.40
N ASP A 49 -2.00 -8.28 26.84
CA ASP A 49 -1.24 -8.36 28.08
C ASP A 49 0.16 -7.71 27.98
N LEU A 50 0.55 -7.25 26.79
CA LEU A 50 1.81 -6.56 26.60
C LEU A 50 1.87 -5.23 27.38
N PRO A 51 3.06 -4.87 27.91
CA PRO A 51 3.32 -3.53 28.43
C PRO A 51 2.98 -2.46 27.38
N PHE A 52 2.47 -1.32 27.82
CA PHE A 52 1.96 -0.26 26.93
C PHE A 52 2.92 0.10 25.78
N GLN A 53 4.21 0.30 26.09
CA GLN A 53 5.20 0.68 25.09
C GLN A 53 5.46 -0.41 24.06
N GLU A 54 5.48 -1.67 24.49
CA GLU A 54 5.65 -2.80 23.58
C GLU A 54 4.42 -2.99 22.70
N ARG A 55 3.21 -2.83 23.28
CA ARG A 55 1.96 -2.86 22.52
C ARG A 55 1.91 -1.76 21.46
N MET A 56 2.31 -0.53 21.79
CA MET A 56 2.39 0.55 20.80
C MET A 56 3.38 0.23 19.69
N GLY A 57 4.55 -0.34 20.01
CA GLY A 57 5.51 -0.79 19.01
C GLY A 57 4.89 -1.80 18.04
N ARG A 58 4.17 -2.80 18.57
CA ARG A 58 3.48 -3.80 17.75
C ARG A 58 2.37 -3.22 16.87
N MET A 59 1.63 -2.22 17.36
CA MET A 59 0.62 -1.52 16.55
C MET A 59 1.26 -0.70 15.43
N MET A 60 2.38 -0.03 15.70
CA MET A 60 3.15 0.66 14.64
C MET A 60 3.70 -0.31 13.60
N ASP A 61 4.21 -1.46 14.03
CA ASP A 61 4.68 -2.52 13.13
C ASP A 61 3.54 -3.07 12.27
N ALA A 62 2.37 -3.33 12.88
CA ALA A 62 1.16 -3.77 12.20
C ALA A 62 0.72 -2.79 11.10
N ARG A 63 0.74 -1.48 11.40
CA ARG A 63 0.44 -0.44 10.42
C ARG A 63 1.44 -0.42 9.28
N SER A 64 2.74 -0.46 9.59
CA SER A 64 3.79 -0.47 8.56
C SER A 64 3.70 -1.71 7.66
N GLN A 65 3.41 -2.87 8.24
CA GLN A 65 3.20 -4.09 7.49
C GLN A 65 1.96 -4.01 6.58
N ALA A 66 0.84 -3.48 7.10
CA ALA A 66 -0.38 -3.26 6.30
C ALA A 66 -0.10 -2.35 5.09
N GLU A 67 0.65 -1.27 5.28
CA GLU A 67 1.07 -0.37 4.19
C GLU A 67 1.85 -1.10 3.11
N LEU A 68 2.86 -1.90 3.49
CA LEU A 68 3.67 -2.66 2.54
C LEU A 68 2.84 -3.68 1.76
N GLU A 69 1.98 -4.44 2.45
CA GLU A 69 1.14 -5.46 1.83
C GLU A 69 0.12 -4.86 0.85
N VAL A 70 -0.58 -3.79 1.25
CA VAL A 70 -1.60 -3.16 0.40
C VAL A 70 -0.97 -2.46 -0.80
N LEU A 71 0.16 -1.77 -0.62
CA LEU A 71 0.86 -1.14 -1.73
C LEU A 71 1.36 -2.18 -2.75
N ALA A 72 1.88 -3.32 -2.28
CA ALA A 72 2.31 -4.41 -3.16
C ALA A 72 1.14 -5.09 -3.89
N GLU A 73 -0.05 -5.14 -3.28
CA GLU A 73 -1.27 -5.70 -3.88
C GLU A 73 -1.91 -4.76 -4.91
N MET A 74 -1.98 -3.46 -4.61
CA MET A 74 -2.76 -2.49 -5.38
C MET A 74 -1.95 -1.72 -6.42
N LEU A 75 -0.66 -1.54 -6.21
CA LEU A 75 0.20 -0.87 -7.19
C LEU A 75 0.75 -1.90 -8.20
N PRO A 76 0.96 -1.51 -9.46
CA PRO A 76 1.61 -2.38 -10.41
C PRO A 76 2.99 -2.74 -9.87
N ARG A 77 3.38 -4.01 -9.97
CA ARG A 77 4.73 -4.44 -9.64
C ARG A 77 5.70 -3.53 -10.41
N ALA A 78 6.65 -2.95 -9.68
CA ALA A 78 7.87 -2.49 -10.32
C ALA A 78 8.41 -3.68 -11.12
N GLU A 79 8.80 -3.47 -12.37
CA GLU A 79 9.42 -4.53 -13.17
C GLU A 79 10.48 -5.22 -12.27
N GLU A 80 10.21 -6.47 -11.92
CA GLU A 80 11.29 -7.37 -11.54
C GLU A 80 12.26 -7.30 -12.71
N ASP A 81 13.55 -7.22 -12.41
CA ASP A 81 14.63 -7.33 -13.36
C ASP A 81 14.43 -8.55 -14.28
N GLU A 82 13.65 -8.43 -15.37
CA GLU A 82 13.67 -9.34 -16.51
C GLU A 82 14.89 -9.02 -17.41
N THR A 83 16.03 -8.73 -16.78
CA THR A 83 17.35 -8.92 -17.41
C THR A 83 17.99 -10.14 -16.79
N GLY A 84 17.32 -11.28 -16.98
CA GLY A 84 17.78 -12.58 -16.52
C GLY A 84 17.30 -13.67 -17.46
N GLU A 85 17.76 -13.65 -18.71
CA GLU A 85 18.49 -14.76 -19.36
C GLU A 85 19.08 -14.34 -20.71
#